data_AF-A0A436G1Y0-F1
#
_entry.id   AF-A0A436G1Y0-F1
#
_cell.length_a   1.000
_cell.length_b   1.000
_cell.length_c   1.000
_cell.angle_alpha   90.00
_cell.angle_beta   90.00
_cell.angle_gamma   90.00
#
_symmetry.space_group_name_H-M   'P 1'
#
loop_
_entity.id
_entity.type
_entity.pdbx_description
1 polymer ?
#
loop_
_entity_poly.entity_id
_entity_poly.type
_entity_poly.pdbx_seq_one_letter_code
_entity_poly.pdbx_strand_id
1 'polypeptide(L)'
;MKKAYPIPSDTATSQARAADPGNSAWVSANAGSGKTHVLAQRVIRLLLRGTDPSKILCLTYTRAAAANMSNRVFSTLSEWTTLGDADLAAKVEALEGRRPDLETMRRARRLFAEALETPGGLKIQTIHAFCESVLHQFPLEANIPAHFEMLDGQMEASLFAAARREMISGTSAGDRDLAEAFAAILDRGGEAGLDALLGEIVRKRDGLRNFIDAVGRDGTRFQALFEEFHFHPGQTAEGIAASVWPLPGFLPDYFAGFAHAAEATDARSVLNNILPYARQAFAEGDPIRRLQLLARAFLKTDGDAYDPAKAFRKALVDRLPDLAERYLSAANAIVETTDRLALFRMLEGTRAALTIADWLIARYEMLKRSRGFLDFNDLITRTVNLLARPDAGPWVQYKLDQGIDHILLDEAQDTSPDQWEVVKRLAEEFFAGFGARDRVHRTVFAVGDEKQSIYSFQGAAPDSFADSRLLFAGRVRDAEASFADLKLTWSFRSTDDVLTAVDRVFADASVRRGISHDPDPLRHQAIRTDAPGYVEVWPSVGADVVDEPDDWTQAIDHAHAPAVRVAEN
;
A
#
# COMPACT_ATOMS: atom_id res chain seq x y z
N MET A 1 35.00 -16.30 24.63
CA MET A 1 35.37 -15.96 23.24
C MET A 1 34.22 -16.36 22.33
N LYS A 2 33.71 -15.46 21.47
CA LYS A 2 32.76 -15.88 20.42
C LYS A 2 33.49 -16.86 19.51
N LYS A 3 32.93 -18.06 19.32
CA LYS A 3 33.46 -19.05 18.39
C LYS A 3 33.44 -18.43 16.99
N ALA A 4 34.60 -18.36 16.34
CA ALA A 4 34.71 -17.86 14.98
C ALA A 4 34.34 -19.00 14.03
N TYR A 5 33.29 -18.80 13.24
CA TYR A 5 32.87 -19.76 12.23
C TYR A 5 33.56 -19.44 10.89
N PRO A 6 34.11 -20.44 10.18
CA PRO A 6 34.72 -20.21 8.88
C PRO A 6 33.64 -19.80 7.88
N ILE A 7 33.86 -18.68 7.19
CA ILE A 7 32.95 -18.21 6.14
C ILE A 7 33.17 -19.06 4.89
N PRO A 8 32.11 -19.67 4.32
CA PRO A 8 32.23 -20.41 3.06
C PRO A 8 32.83 -19.55 1.94
N SER A 9 33.71 -20.15 1.13
CA SER A 9 34.44 -19.46 0.04
C SER A 9 33.51 -18.70 -0.90
N ASP A 10 32.39 -19.30 -1.26
CA ASP A 10 31.45 -18.74 -2.23
C ASP A 10 30.71 -17.53 -1.65
N THR A 11 30.42 -17.55 -0.35
CA THR A 11 29.82 -16.42 0.38
C THR A 11 30.82 -15.30 0.51
N ALA A 12 32.06 -15.60 0.92
CA ALA A 12 33.12 -14.61 1.02
C ALA A 12 33.39 -13.93 -0.33
N THR A 13 33.43 -14.71 -1.41
CA THR A 13 33.59 -14.20 -2.79
C THR A 13 32.42 -13.33 -3.20
N SER A 14 31.18 -13.74 -2.90
CA SER A 14 29.98 -12.96 -3.21
C SER A 14 29.94 -11.65 -2.43
N GLN A 15 30.26 -11.67 -1.14
CA GLN A 15 30.36 -10.46 -0.31
C GLN A 15 31.47 -9.52 -0.81
N ALA A 16 32.64 -10.04 -1.20
CA ALA A 16 33.74 -9.26 -1.74
C ALA A 16 33.38 -8.61 -3.10
N ARG A 17 32.68 -9.35 -3.98
CA ARG A 17 32.17 -8.82 -5.26
C ARG A 17 31.10 -7.76 -5.06
N ALA A 18 30.18 -7.96 -4.12
CA ALA A 18 29.15 -6.98 -3.78
C ALA A 18 29.76 -5.68 -3.22
N ALA A 19 30.80 -5.81 -2.40
CA ALA A 19 31.49 -4.67 -1.81
C ALA A 19 32.47 -3.97 -2.76
N ASP A 20 32.70 -4.48 -3.98
CA ASP A 20 33.69 -3.91 -4.91
C ASP A 20 33.21 -2.60 -5.55
N PRO A 21 33.89 -1.46 -5.28
CA PRO A 21 33.54 -0.17 -5.87
C PRO A 21 33.60 -0.12 -7.40
N GLY A 22 34.24 -1.10 -8.05
CA GLY A 22 34.41 -1.12 -9.51
C GLY A 22 33.19 -1.61 -10.31
N ASN A 23 32.19 -2.21 -9.64
CA ASN A 23 30.99 -2.72 -10.30
C ASN A 23 29.74 -2.06 -9.74
N SER A 24 28.65 -2.05 -10.51
CA SER A 24 27.31 -1.93 -9.92
C SER A 24 26.90 -3.30 -9.39
N ALA A 25 26.20 -3.36 -8.27
CA ALA A 25 25.83 -4.64 -7.66
C ALA A 25 24.39 -4.65 -7.14
N TRP A 26 23.71 -5.76 -7.36
CA TRP A 26 22.39 -6.05 -6.84
C TRP A 26 22.46 -7.29 -5.96
N VAL A 27 22.11 -7.15 -4.69
CA VAL A 27 22.34 -8.17 -3.68
C VAL A 27 21.01 -8.59 -3.08
N SER A 28 20.52 -9.76 -3.49
CA SER A 28 19.40 -10.44 -2.84
C SER A 28 19.95 -11.23 -1.65
N ALA A 29 19.51 -10.91 -0.44
CA ALA A 29 20.22 -11.35 0.74
C ALA A 29 19.30 -11.73 1.91
N ASN A 30 19.32 -13.02 2.24
CA ASN A 30 18.51 -13.61 3.31
C ASN A 30 18.71 -12.92 4.66
N ALA A 31 17.75 -13.10 5.57
CA ALA A 31 17.85 -12.61 6.94
C ALA A 31 19.15 -13.05 7.63
N GLY A 32 19.92 -12.06 8.12
CA GLY A 32 21.17 -12.30 8.82
C GLY A 32 22.36 -12.66 7.92
N SER A 33 22.29 -12.45 6.61
CA SER A 33 23.39 -12.70 5.64
C SER A 33 24.50 -11.65 5.59
N GLY A 34 24.39 -10.60 6.41
CA GLY A 34 25.40 -9.54 6.50
C GLY A 34 25.20 -8.41 5.49
N LYS A 35 23.97 -8.17 5.00
CA LYS A 35 23.61 -7.01 4.14
C LYS A 35 24.27 -5.70 4.53
N THR A 36 24.01 -5.25 5.77
CA THR A 36 24.57 -4.02 6.32
C THR A 36 26.10 -4.04 6.45
N HIS A 37 26.70 -5.23 6.64
CA HIS A 37 28.16 -5.38 6.68
C HIS A 37 28.77 -5.15 5.30
N VAL A 38 28.21 -5.76 4.25
CA VAL A 38 28.63 -5.58 2.85
C VAL A 38 28.47 -4.13 2.43
N LEU A 39 27.34 -3.51 2.75
CA LEU A 39 27.07 -2.10 2.45
C LEU A 39 28.10 -1.17 3.11
N ALA A 40 28.39 -1.35 4.40
CA ALA A 40 29.39 -0.55 5.11
C ALA A 40 30.81 -0.76 4.56
N GLN A 41 31.19 -2.01 4.25
CA GLN A 41 32.46 -2.31 3.58
C GLN A 41 32.57 -1.59 2.23
N ARG A 42 31.50 -1.57 1.44
CA ARG A 42 31.47 -0.88 0.15
C ARG A 42 31.73 0.62 0.31
N VAL A 43 31.07 1.29 1.27
CA VAL A 43 31.29 2.71 1.57
C VAL A 43 32.75 2.96 1.95
N ILE A 44 33.31 2.13 2.84
CA ILE A 44 34.70 2.27 3.27
C ILE A 44 35.67 2.07 2.10
N ARG A 45 35.41 1.11 1.20
CA ARG A 45 36.24 0.88 0.01
C ARG A 45 36.16 2.03 -0.99
N LEU A 46 35.00 2.65 -1.16
CA LEU A 46 34.84 3.87 -1.97
C LEU A 46 35.71 5.01 -1.41
N LEU A 47 35.61 5.26 -0.10
CA LEU A 47 36.42 6.27 0.58
C LEU A 47 37.93 5.99 0.47
N LEU A 48 38.34 4.73 0.65
CA LEU A 48 39.73 4.30 0.49
C LEU A 48 40.26 4.49 -0.93
N ARG A 49 39.43 4.34 -1.97
CA ARG A 49 39.87 4.45 -3.36
C ARG A 49 40.06 5.86 -3.89
N GLY A 50 39.57 6.88 -3.19
CA GLY A 50 39.60 8.22 -3.76
C GLY A 50 38.34 9.02 -3.58
N THR A 51 37.20 8.35 -3.47
CA THR A 51 35.89 8.98 -3.60
C THR A 51 35.66 9.98 -2.47
N ASP A 52 35.33 11.21 -2.87
CA ASP A 52 34.93 12.26 -1.94
C ASP A 52 33.64 11.81 -1.21
N PRO A 53 33.61 11.87 0.14
CA PRO A 53 32.43 11.49 0.93
C PRO A 53 31.12 12.14 0.45
N SER A 54 31.16 13.38 -0.04
CA SER A 54 29.98 14.12 -0.51
C SER A 54 29.34 13.51 -1.78
N LYS A 55 30.08 12.65 -2.50
CA LYS A 55 29.65 12.01 -3.75
C LYS A 55 29.09 10.60 -3.57
N ILE A 56 29.06 10.10 -2.33
CA ILE A 56 28.49 8.81 -1.96
C ILE A 56 27.13 9.06 -1.32
N LEU A 57 26.05 8.71 -2.02
CA LEU A 57 24.70 8.78 -1.51
C LEU A 57 24.25 7.40 -1.04
N CYS A 58 24.02 7.23 0.26
CA CYS A 58 23.38 6.04 0.79
C CYS A 58 21.96 6.33 1.28
N LEU A 59 21.01 5.65 0.66
CA LEU A 59 19.58 5.73 0.93
C LEU A 59 19.13 4.49 1.70
N THR A 60 18.32 4.71 2.73
CA THR A 60 17.74 3.65 3.56
C THR A 60 16.24 3.88 3.74
N TYR A 61 15.50 2.84 4.14
CA TYR A 61 14.07 2.98 4.39
C TYR A 61 13.76 3.73 5.70
N THR A 62 14.47 3.39 6.79
CA THR A 62 14.19 3.94 8.13
C THR A 62 15.34 4.79 8.68
N ARG A 63 15.01 5.78 9.53
CA ARG A 63 16.02 6.58 10.24
C ARG A 63 16.93 5.72 11.13
N ALA A 64 16.41 4.62 11.68
CA ALA A 64 17.18 3.68 12.47
C ALA A 64 18.22 2.91 11.63
N ALA A 65 17.86 2.49 10.41
CA ALA A 65 18.79 1.85 9.47
C ALA A 65 19.89 2.83 9.05
N ALA A 66 19.54 4.07 8.70
CA ALA A 66 20.51 5.14 8.40
C ALA A 66 21.50 5.34 9.56
N ALA A 67 21.00 5.49 10.80
CA ALA A 67 21.84 5.67 11.97
C ALA A 67 22.74 4.45 12.26
N ASN A 68 22.22 3.22 12.12
CA ASN A 68 23.00 2.00 12.29
C ASN A 68 24.16 1.92 11.28
N MET A 69 23.85 2.22 10.01
CA MET A 69 24.82 2.19 8.92
C MET A 69 25.91 3.25 9.14
N SER A 70 25.52 4.49 9.45
CA SER A 70 26.44 5.58 9.78
C SER A 70 27.37 5.23 10.95
N ASN A 71 26.81 4.78 12.06
CA ASN A 71 27.58 4.37 13.24
C ASN A 71 28.60 3.26 12.92
N ARG A 72 28.24 2.31 12.05
CA ARG A 72 29.12 1.21 11.64
C ARG A 72 30.31 1.70 10.82
N VAL A 73 30.09 2.60 9.87
CA VAL A 73 31.16 3.21 9.06
C VAL A 73 32.08 4.02 9.97
N PHE A 74 31.53 4.95 10.77
CA PHE A 74 32.34 5.77 11.67
C PHE A 74 33.10 4.97 12.72
N SER A 75 32.50 3.91 13.28
CA SER A 75 33.18 3.04 14.24
C SER A 75 34.39 2.35 13.61
N THR A 76 34.29 1.92 12.35
CA THR A 76 35.40 1.25 11.65
C THR A 76 36.51 2.25 11.30
N LEU A 77 36.14 3.43 10.78
CA LEU A 77 37.09 4.49 10.48
C LEU A 77 37.81 4.99 11.75
N SER A 78 37.09 5.10 12.87
CA SER A 78 37.67 5.47 14.17
C SER A 78 38.64 4.41 14.68
N GLU A 79 38.29 3.12 14.61
CA GLU A 79 39.19 2.00 14.96
C GLU A 79 40.53 2.13 14.22
N TRP A 80 40.50 2.39 12.91
CA TRP A 80 41.70 2.52 12.07
C TRP A 80 42.65 3.64 12.51
N THR A 81 42.14 4.73 13.09
CA THR A 81 43.00 5.81 13.60
C THR A 81 43.85 5.36 14.79
N THR A 82 43.35 4.40 15.58
CA THR A 82 43.97 3.94 16.83
C THR A 82 44.87 2.71 16.67
N LEU A 83 44.69 1.94 15.59
CA LEU A 83 45.47 0.74 15.32
C LEU A 83 46.95 1.05 15.03
N GLY A 84 47.84 0.14 15.42
CA GLY A 84 49.23 0.12 14.97
C GLY A 84 49.33 -0.22 13.47
N ASP A 85 50.44 0.14 12.83
CA ASP A 85 50.59 0.00 11.37
C ASP A 85 50.43 -1.44 10.88
N ALA A 86 50.91 -2.43 11.63
CA ALA A 86 50.77 -3.85 11.26
C ALA A 86 49.30 -4.30 11.28
N ASP A 87 48.55 -3.92 12.31
CA ASP A 87 47.14 -4.30 12.47
C ASP A 87 46.25 -3.57 11.47
N LEU A 88 46.51 -2.28 11.24
CA LEU A 88 45.82 -1.50 10.21
C LEU A 88 46.10 -2.09 8.82
N ALA A 89 47.36 -2.45 8.52
CA ALA A 89 47.71 -3.06 7.25
C ALA A 89 46.96 -4.39 7.03
N ALA A 90 46.87 -5.23 8.06
CA ALA A 90 46.13 -6.49 7.99
C ALA A 90 44.62 -6.27 7.76
N LYS A 91 44.02 -5.26 8.41
CA LYS A 91 42.59 -4.91 8.22
C LYS A 91 42.31 -4.40 6.81
N VAL A 92 43.16 -3.52 6.27
CA VAL A 92 43.01 -2.99 4.92
C VAL A 92 43.29 -4.07 3.87
N GLU A 93 44.28 -4.93 4.10
CA GLU A 93 44.57 -6.09 3.23
C GLU A 93 43.39 -7.07 3.18
N ALA A 94 42.75 -7.35 4.32
CA ALA A 94 41.54 -8.17 4.36
C ALA A 94 40.36 -7.55 3.58
N LEU A 95 40.31 -6.23 3.46
CA LEU A 95 39.24 -5.50 2.76
C LEU A 95 39.50 -5.37 1.25
N GLU A 96 40.73 -5.08 0.86
CA GLU A 96 41.12 -4.85 -0.54
C GLU A 96 41.70 -6.09 -1.24
N GLY A 97 42.01 -7.15 -0.50
CA GLY A 97 42.62 -8.38 -1.03
C GLY A 97 44.08 -8.21 -1.46
N ARG A 98 44.69 -7.06 -1.18
CA ARG A 98 46.09 -6.73 -1.48
C ARG A 98 46.71 -5.94 -0.33
N ARG A 99 47.99 -6.15 -0.08
CA ARG A 99 48.73 -5.42 0.95
C ARG A 99 48.73 -3.91 0.63
N PRO A 100 48.35 -3.04 1.58
CA PRO A 100 48.31 -1.60 1.34
C PRO A 100 49.72 -1.00 1.25
N ASP A 101 49.86 0.01 0.38
CA ASP A 101 51.05 0.85 0.33
C ASP A 101 51.00 1.99 1.37
N LEU A 102 52.08 2.75 1.48
CA LEU A 102 52.19 3.86 2.43
C LEU A 102 51.13 4.95 2.21
N GLU A 103 50.70 5.16 0.95
CA GLU A 103 49.69 6.16 0.62
C GLU A 103 48.30 5.71 1.09
N THR A 104 47.94 4.46 0.82
CA THR A 104 46.71 3.83 1.28
C THR A 104 46.64 3.82 2.80
N MET A 105 47.76 3.51 3.48
CA MET A 105 47.84 3.56 4.95
C MET A 105 47.62 4.98 5.50
N ARG A 106 48.23 5.99 4.88
CA ARG A 106 48.01 7.40 5.26
C ARG A 106 46.57 7.82 5.03
N ARG A 107 45.98 7.43 3.91
CA ARG A 107 44.58 7.71 3.58
C ARG A 107 43.65 7.06 4.59
N ALA A 108 43.80 5.77 4.86
CA ALA A 108 43.01 5.03 5.84
C ALA A 108 42.94 5.73 7.21
N ARG A 109 44.06 6.32 7.67
CA ARG A 109 44.11 7.09 8.93
C ARG A 109 43.41 8.46 8.86
N ARG A 110 43.31 9.06 7.68
CA ARG A 110 42.67 10.38 7.48
C ARG A 110 41.17 10.28 7.23
N LEU A 111 40.67 9.14 6.73
CA LEU A 111 39.27 8.96 6.36
C LEU A 111 38.28 9.33 7.48
N PHE A 112 38.60 9.07 8.74
CA PHE A 112 37.73 9.44 9.86
C PHE A 112 37.56 10.97 9.96
N ALA A 113 38.66 11.72 9.85
CA ALA A 113 38.63 13.18 9.89
C ALA A 113 37.97 13.74 8.62
N GLU A 114 38.31 13.23 7.44
CA GLU A 114 37.70 13.65 6.17
C GLU A 114 36.18 13.44 6.17
N ALA A 115 35.70 12.29 6.66
CA ALA A 115 34.27 12.00 6.76
C ALA A 115 33.55 12.89 7.78
N LEU A 116 34.23 13.29 8.87
CA LEU A 116 33.67 14.17 9.90
C LEU A 116 33.64 15.64 9.45
N GLU A 117 34.66 16.08 8.72
CA GLU A 117 34.79 17.46 8.20
C GLU A 117 34.01 17.69 6.89
N THR A 118 33.46 16.64 6.29
CA THR A 118 32.60 16.74 5.11
C THR A 118 31.39 17.64 5.43
N PRO A 119 31.15 18.73 4.68
CA PRO A 119 29.97 19.56 4.87
C PRO A 119 28.67 18.74 4.75
N GLY A 120 27.82 18.79 5.77
CA GLY A 120 26.61 17.97 5.85
C GLY A 120 26.84 16.51 6.26
N GLY A 121 28.09 16.10 6.49
CA GLY A 121 28.49 14.74 6.87
C GLY A 121 28.38 13.72 5.73
N LEU A 122 28.60 12.45 6.06
CA LEU A 122 28.31 11.34 5.15
C LEU A 122 26.80 11.31 4.85
N LYS A 123 26.43 11.31 3.56
CA LYS A 123 25.04 11.28 3.09
C LYS A 123 24.40 9.90 3.27
N ILE A 124 24.20 9.51 4.51
CA ILE A 124 23.54 8.27 4.92
C ILE A 124 22.22 8.65 5.56
N GLN A 125 21.13 8.57 4.79
CA GLN A 125 19.84 9.12 5.19
C GLN A 125 18.68 8.32 4.60
N THR A 126 17.46 8.68 4.97
CA THR A 126 16.26 8.10 4.34
C THR A 126 15.99 8.76 3.00
N ILE A 127 15.25 8.09 2.11
CA ILE A 127 14.83 8.68 0.83
C ILE A 127 14.03 9.97 1.06
N HIS A 128 13.15 10.00 2.07
CA HIS A 128 12.41 11.19 2.45
C HIS A 128 13.33 12.34 2.88
N ALA A 129 14.30 12.09 3.77
CA ALA A 129 15.25 13.11 4.22
C ALA A 129 16.12 13.64 3.07
N PHE A 130 16.47 12.78 2.12
CA PHE A 130 17.12 13.21 0.88
C PHE A 130 16.21 14.15 0.07
N CYS A 131 14.97 13.76 -0.20
CA CYS A 131 14.01 14.57 -0.96
C CYS A 131 13.74 15.91 -0.27
N GLU A 132 13.55 15.91 1.05
CA GLU A 132 13.40 17.11 1.87
C GLU A 132 14.60 18.06 1.71
N SER A 133 15.82 17.53 1.83
CA SER A 133 17.05 18.32 1.64
C SER A 133 17.16 18.91 0.23
N VAL A 134 16.83 18.13 -0.81
CA VAL A 134 16.81 18.61 -2.21
C VAL A 134 15.80 19.75 -2.36
N LEU A 135 14.59 19.60 -1.85
CA LEU A 135 13.53 20.59 -1.97
C LEU A 135 13.85 21.88 -1.20
N HIS A 136 14.51 21.80 -0.04
CA HIS A 136 15.00 22.98 0.67
C HIS A 136 16.12 23.71 -0.07
N GLN A 137 16.94 23.01 -0.85
CA GLN A 137 18.00 23.61 -1.66
C GLN A 137 17.47 24.26 -2.94
N PHE A 138 16.39 23.71 -3.52
CA PHE A 138 15.83 24.14 -4.81
C PHE A 138 14.32 24.44 -4.75
N PRO A 139 13.84 25.29 -3.82
CA PRO A 139 12.42 25.49 -3.62
C PRO A 139 11.75 26.20 -4.80
N LEU A 140 12.46 27.12 -5.47
CA LEU A 140 11.92 27.87 -6.61
C LEU A 140 11.76 26.98 -7.84
N GLU A 141 12.75 26.15 -8.11
CA GLU A 141 12.74 25.19 -9.21
C GLU A 141 11.68 24.11 -8.99
N ALA A 142 11.44 23.73 -7.72
CA ALA A 142 10.40 22.79 -7.34
C ALA A 142 8.99 23.42 -7.25
N ASN A 143 8.86 24.72 -7.50
CA ASN A 143 7.61 25.48 -7.38
C ASN A 143 6.94 25.28 -6.01
N ILE A 144 7.73 25.42 -4.94
CA ILE A 144 7.28 25.36 -3.55
C ILE A 144 7.67 26.62 -2.77
N PRO A 145 6.99 26.91 -1.66
CA PRO A 145 7.42 27.95 -0.74
C PRO A 145 8.85 27.70 -0.24
N ALA A 146 9.66 28.77 -0.14
CA ALA A 146 11.06 28.69 0.29
C ALA A 146 11.23 28.15 1.73
N HIS A 147 10.22 28.36 2.58
CA HIS A 147 10.17 27.85 3.95
C HIS A 147 8.97 26.93 4.12
N PHE A 148 8.97 25.80 3.41
CA PHE A 148 7.98 24.78 3.66
C PHE A 148 8.28 24.08 4.99
N GLU A 149 7.22 23.56 5.62
CA GLU A 149 7.31 22.76 6.84
C GLU A 149 6.65 21.40 6.61
N MET A 150 7.23 20.36 7.21
CA MET A 150 6.72 19.00 7.13
C MET A 150 5.50 18.83 8.01
N LEU A 151 4.45 18.23 7.45
CA LEU A 151 3.28 17.84 8.24
C LEU A 151 3.64 16.74 9.24
N ASP A 152 3.34 17.00 10.50
CA ASP A 152 3.20 15.95 11.51
C ASP A 152 1.73 15.54 11.66
N GLY A 153 1.48 14.47 12.42
CA GLY A 153 0.13 13.94 12.62
C GLY A 153 -0.82 14.91 13.33
N GLN A 154 -0.32 15.84 14.15
CA GLN A 154 -1.16 16.83 14.83
C GLN A 154 -1.57 17.96 13.88
N MET A 155 -0.64 18.43 13.04
CA MET A 155 -0.88 19.41 12.00
C MET A 155 -1.87 18.87 10.97
N GLU A 156 -1.69 17.62 10.56
CA GLU A 156 -2.60 16.92 9.64
C GLU A 156 -4.03 16.83 10.21
N ALA A 157 -4.17 16.37 11.46
CA ALA A 157 -5.47 16.35 12.15
C ALA A 157 -6.10 17.75 12.26
N SER A 158 -5.30 18.78 12.53
CA SER A 158 -5.77 20.18 12.60
C SER A 158 -6.29 20.70 11.26
N LEU A 159 -5.59 20.40 10.16
CA LEU A 159 -6.02 20.74 8.80
C LEU A 159 -7.33 20.03 8.45
N PHE A 160 -7.46 18.76 8.79
CA PHE A 160 -8.70 18.01 8.56
C PHE A 160 -9.85 18.55 9.40
N ALA A 161 -9.64 18.86 10.67
CA ALA A 161 -10.67 19.47 11.51
C ALA A 161 -11.09 20.86 10.98
N ALA A 162 -10.17 21.62 10.38
CA ALA A 162 -10.50 22.85 9.69
C ALA A 162 -11.33 22.60 8.42
N ALA A 163 -10.89 21.68 7.54
CA ALA A 163 -11.61 21.33 6.32
C ALA A 163 -13.03 20.81 6.62
N ARG A 164 -13.19 19.95 7.64
CA ARG A 164 -14.49 19.44 8.10
C ARG A 164 -15.40 20.56 8.60
N ARG A 165 -14.90 21.47 9.44
CA ARG A 165 -15.70 22.61 9.93
C ARG A 165 -16.15 23.50 8.77
N GLU A 166 -15.26 23.79 7.85
CA GLU A 166 -15.58 24.57 6.66
C GLU A 166 -16.62 23.88 5.79
N MET A 167 -16.50 22.56 5.60
CA MET A 167 -17.48 21.76 4.88
C MET A 167 -18.88 21.94 5.47
N ILE A 168 -19.04 21.67 6.77
CA ILE A 168 -20.32 21.76 7.48
C ILE A 168 -20.90 23.18 7.43
N SER A 169 -20.06 24.20 7.59
CA SER A 169 -20.50 25.60 7.51
C SER A 169 -20.83 26.05 6.09
N GLY A 170 -20.10 25.52 5.09
CA GLY A 170 -20.17 25.89 3.68
C GLY A 170 -21.28 25.19 2.91
N THR A 171 -21.79 24.05 3.41
CA THR A 171 -23.01 23.39 2.88
C THR A 171 -24.21 24.34 2.87
N SER A 172 -24.21 25.37 3.71
CA SER A 172 -25.25 26.40 3.77
C SER A 172 -25.10 27.51 2.70
N ALA A 173 -23.97 27.57 1.98
CA ALA A 173 -23.53 28.80 1.29
C ALA A 173 -23.32 28.72 -0.24
N GLY A 174 -23.61 27.60 -0.93
CA GLY A 174 -23.71 27.65 -2.41
C GLY A 174 -23.43 26.38 -3.22
N ASP A 175 -23.01 25.27 -2.62
CA ASP A 175 -22.78 24.01 -3.34
C ASP A 175 -23.97 23.05 -3.12
N ARG A 176 -24.92 23.07 -4.07
CA ARG A 176 -26.14 22.27 -4.00
C ARG A 176 -25.85 20.78 -4.04
N ASP A 177 -24.88 20.35 -4.85
CA ASP A 177 -24.54 18.94 -5.02
C ASP A 177 -23.92 18.38 -3.72
N LEU A 178 -23.08 19.18 -3.05
CA LEU A 178 -22.53 18.82 -1.75
C LEU A 178 -23.61 18.74 -0.68
N ALA A 179 -24.57 19.67 -0.67
CA ALA A 179 -25.68 19.65 0.28
C ALA A 179 -26.59 18.42 0.11
N GLU A 180 -26.90 18.07 -1.13
CA GLU A 180 -27.67 16.85 -1.45
C GLU A 180 -26.91 15.58 -1.07
N ALA A 181 -25.59 15.54 -1.29
CA ALA A 181 -24.74 14.42 -0.86
C ALA A 181 -24.71 14.27 0.67
N PHE A 182 -24.62 15.37 1.41
CA PHE A 182 -24.66 15.36 2.88
C PHE A 182 -25.98 14.82 3.42
N ALA A 183 -27.10 15.32 2.91
CA ALA A 183 -28.43 14.82 3.29
C ALA A 183 -28.56 13.32 2.99
N ALA A 184 -28.10 12.88 1.81
CA ALA A 184 -28.15 11.48 1.40
C ALA A 184 -27.34 10.54 2.33
N ILE A 185 -26.20 10.99 2.86
CA ILE A 185 -25.42 10.20 3.82
C ILE A 185 -26.04 10.23 5.22
N LEU A 186 -26.52 11.39 5.68
CA LEU A 186 -27.20 11.51 6.97
C LEU A 186 -28.46 10.64 7.05
N ASP A 187 -29.25 10.60 5.98
CA ASP A 187 -30.45 9.74 5.91
C ASP A 187 -30.11 8.23 5.98
N ARG A 188 -28.90 7.85 5.56
CA ARG A 188 -28.45 6.44 5.52
C ARG A 188 -27.74 5.99 6.80
N GLY A 189 -26.88 6.84 7.36
CA GLY A 189 -25.95 6.48 8.43
C GLY A 189 -26.04 7.34 9.69
N GLY A 190 -26.92 8.36 9.71
CA GLY A 190 -26.97 9.34 10.79
C GLY A 190 -25.66 10.12 10.96
N GLU A 191 -25.53 10.80 12.11
CA GLU A 191 -24.34 11.59 12.43
C GLU A 191 -23.10 10.69 12.64
N ALA A 192 -23.26 9.56 13.34
CA ALA A 192 -22.18 8.61 13.57
C ALA A 192 -21.64 8.02 12.26
N GLY A 193 -22.51 7.66 11.31
CA GLY A 193 -22.10 7.15 10.00
C GLY A 193 -21.41 8.19 9.13
N LEU A 194 -21.83 9.45 9.19
CA LEU A 194 -21.14 10.56 8.54
C LEU A 194 -19.72 10.75 9.12
N ASP A 195 -19.57 10.72 10.43
CA ASP A 195 -18.28 10.87 11.09
C ASP A 195 -17.33 9.71 10.78
N ALA A 196 -17.84 8.49 10.77
CA ALA A 196 -17.10 7.31 10.32
C ALA A 196 -16.66 7.43 8.86
N LEU A 197 -17.54 7.91 7.97
CA LEU A 197 -17.23 8.14 6.56
C LEU A 197 -16.11 9.18 6.40
N LEU A 198 -16.21 10.32 7.08
CA LEU A 198 -15.19 11.37 7.03
C LEU A 198 -13.83 10.86 7.53
N GLY A 199 -13.81 10.05 8.60
CA GLY A 199 -12.59 9.40 9.09
C GLY A 199 -11.97 8.45 8.05
N GLU A 200 -12.77 7.62 7.39
CA GLU A 200 -12.30 6.71 6.33
C GLU A 200 -11.80 7.46 5.10
N ILE A 201 -12.44 8.57 4.71
CA ILE A 201 -11.98 9.43 3.61
C ILE A 201 -10.57 9.95 3.89
N VAL A 202 -10.32 10.44 5.11
CA VAL A 202 -9.00 10.93 5.52
C VAL A 202 -7.95 9.82 5.44
N ARG A 203 -8.28 8.64 5.96
CA ARG A 203 -7.38 7.49 5.99
C ARG A 203 -7.03 6.97 4.60
N LYS A 204 -7.96 7.03 3.64
CA LYS A 204 -7.82 6.51 2.27
C LYS A 204 -7.69 7.59 1.21
N ARG A 205 -7.35 8.83 1.60
CA ARG A 205 -7.39 10.02 0.73
C ARG A 205 -6.64 9.84 -0.60
N ASP A 206 -5.45 9.24 -0.59
CA ASP A 206 -4.59 9.20 -1.77
C ASP A 206 -5.17 8.22 -2.81
N GLY A 207 -5.63 7.05 -2.34
CA GLY A 207 -6.32 6.07 -3.17
C GLY A 207 -7.66 6.60 -3.69
N LEU A 208 -8.44 7.28 -2.84
CA LEU A 208 -9.71 7.90 -3.24
C LEU A 208 -9.49 8.99 -4.28
N ARG A 209 -8.49 9.85 -4.12
CA ARG A 209 -8.15 10.90 -5.08
C ARG A 209 -7.81 10.30 -6.44
N ASN A 210 -6.93 9.29 -6.48
CA ASN A 210 -6.57 8.62 -7.73
C ASN A 210 -7.78 7.99 -8.43
N PHE A 211 -8.70 7.40 -7.65
CA PHE A 211 -9.94 6.85 -8.17
C PHE A 211 -10.88 7.94 -8.71
N ILE A 212 -11.09 9.02 -7.96
CA ILE A 212 -11.92 10.17 -8.37
C ILE A 212 -11.35 10.80 -9.65
N ASP A 213 -10.04 11.01 -9.71
CA ASP A 213 -9.34 11.57 -10.88
C ASP A 213 -9.42 10.65 -12.10
N ALA A 214 -9.53 9.33 -11.91
CA ALA A 214 -9.71 8.37 -13.01
C ALA A 214 -11.16 8.36 -13.52
N VAL A 215 -12.15 8.43 -12.63
CA VAL A 215 -13.58 8.35 -12.95
C VAL A 215 -14.17 9.70 -13.36
N GLY A 216 -13.56 10.82 -12.96
CA GLY A 216 -14.08 12.18 -13.14
C GLY A 216 -13.65 12.91 -14.41
N ARG A 217 -12.86 12.29 -15.31
CA ARG A 217 -12.21 12.99 -16.45
C ARG A 217 -13.15 13.60 -17.50
N ASP A 218 -14.38 13.09 -17.61
CA ASP A 218 -15.30 13.44 -18.71
C ASP A 218 -16.35 14.50 -18.33
N GLY A 219 -16.19 15.17 -17.18
CA GLY A 219 -17.08 16.26 -16.75
C GLY A 219 -18.45 15.81 -16.23
N THR A 220 -18.87 14.57 -16.47
CA THR A 220 -20.02 13.91 -15.84
C THR A 220 -19.58 13.15 -14.59
N ARG A 221 -19.48 13.85 -13.45
CA ARG A 221 -18.98 13.28 -12.18
C ARG A 221 -19.65 11.94 -11.84
N PHE A 222 -18.84 10.88 -11.79
CA PHE A 222 -19.22 9.52 -11.38
C PHE A 222 -20.25 8.79 -12.26
N GLN A 223 -20.59 9.31 -13.45
CA GLN A 223 -21.53 8.65 -14.36
C GLN A 223 -21.02 7.28 -14.86
N ALA A 224 -19.72 7.17 -15.12
CA ALA A 224 -19.07 5.92 -15.53
C ALA A 224 -19.29 4.79 -14.50
N LEU A 225 -19.45 5.13 -13.20
CA LEU A 225 -19.76 4.14 -12.17
C LEU A 225 -21.15 3.51 -12.40
N PHE A 226 -22.14 4.30 -12.80
CA PHE A 226 -23.49 3.80 -13.09
C PHE A 226 -23.53 2.99 -14.38
N GLU A 227 -22.76 3.41 -15.39
CA GLU A 227 -22.66 2.72 -16.69
C GLU A 227 -22.04 1.33 -16.58
N GLU A 228 -21.03 1.16 -15.71
CA GLU A 228 -20.41 -0.14 -15.43
C GLU A 228 -21.43 -1.18 -14.92
N PHE A 229 -22.42 -0.74 -14.13
CA PHE A 229 -23.52 -1.58 -13.65
C PHE A 229 -24.77 -1.53 -14.55
N HIS A 230 -24.60 -1.06 -15.79
CA HIS A 230 -25.62 -0.99 -16.84
C HIS A 230 -26.83 -0.12 -16.46
N PHE A 231 -26.64 0.98 -15.74
CA PHE A 231 -27.66 2.00 -15.53
C PHE A 231 -27.51 3.13 -16.55
N HIS A 232 -28.64 3.63 -17.06
CA HIS A 232 -28.65 4.71 -18.03
C HIS A 232 -28.81 6.07 -17.34
N PRO A 233 -28.31 7.17 -17.94
CA PRO A 233 -28.54 8.52 -17.44
C PRO A 233 -30.04 8.81 -17.26
N GLY A 234 -30.42 9.38 -16.12
CA GLY A 234 -31.81 9.73 -15.81
C GLY A 234 -32.69 8.58 -15.31
N GLN A 235 -32.15 7.37 -15.15
CA GLN A 235 -32.86 6.29 -14.46
C GLN A 235 -33.09 6.66 -12.99
N THR A 236 -34.28 6.37 -12.45
CA THR A 236 -34.64 6.67 -11.06
C THR A 236 -35.01 5.39 -10.29
N ALA A 237 -34.95 5.45 -8.97
CA ALA A 237 -35.39 4.38 -8.08
C ALA A 237 -36.85 3.98 -8.34
N GLU A 238 -37.73 4.96 -8.57
CA GLU A 238 -39.14 4.75 -8.89
C GLU A 238 -39.30 4.09 -10.27
N GLY A 239 -38.49 4.48 -11.26
CA GLY A 239 -38.50 3.88 -12.59
C GLY A 239 -38.09 2.41 -12.58
N ILE A 240 -37.07 2.06 -11.77
CA ILE A 240 -36.67 0.67 -11.56
C ILE A 240 -37.79 -0.08 -10.84
N ALA A 241 -38.32 0.45 -9.74
CA ALA A 241 -39.40 -0.21 -9.01
C ALA A 241 -40.67 -0.38 -9.87
N ALA A 242 -40.93 0.55 -10.79
CA ALA A 242 -42.05 0.49 -11.72
C ALA A 242 -41.89 -0.60 -12.79
N SER A 243 -40.66 -1.03 -13.13
CA SER A 243 -40.42 -2.00 -14.21
C SER A 243 -40.93 -3.41 -13.89
N VAL A 244 -41.17 -3.73 -12.62
CA VAL A 244 -41.79 -5.00 -12.21
C VAL A 244 -43.28 -5.07 -12.60
N TRP A 245 -43.90 -3.94 -12.96
CA TRP A 245 -45.34 -3.84 -13.19
C TRP A 245 -45.68 -3.60 -14.68
N PRO A 246 -46.66 -4.33 -15.26
CA PRO A 246 -47.49 -5.38 -14.65
C PRO A 246 -46.70 -6.64 -14.30
N LEU A 247 -47.03 -7.29 -13.17
CA LEU A 247 -46.27 -8.41 -12.63
C LEU A 247 -46.27 -9.62 -13.59
N PRO A 248 -45.10 -10.07 -14.09
CA PRO A 248 -45.01 -11.26 -14.93
C PRO A 248 -45.63 -12.49 -14.25
N GLY A 249 -46.37 -13.29 -15.01
CA GLY A 249 -47.09 -14.46 -14.49
C GLY A 249 -48.40 -14.14 -13.74
N PHE A 250 -48.53 -12.96 -13.14
CA PHE A 250 -49.66 -12.54 -12.30
C PHE A 250 -50.29 -11.22 -12.77
N LEU A 251 -50.85 -11.22 -13.99
CA LEU A 251 -51.71 -10.13 -14.45
C LEU A 251 -52.96 -10.01 -13.55
N PRO A 252 -53.63 -8.84 -13.49
CA PRO A 252 -54.77 -8.60 -12.59
C PRO A 252 -55.87 -9.69 -12.65
N ASP A 253 -56.21 -10.16 -13.85
CA ASP A 253 -57.21 -11.21 -14.05
C ASP A 253 -56.77 -12.56 -13.48
N TYR A 254 -55.49 -12.93 -13.71
CA TYR A 254 -54.94 -14.17 -13.15
C TYR A 254 -54.84 -14.09 -11.63
N PHE A 255 -54.45 -12.93 -11.08
CA PHE A 255 -54.41 -12.73 -9.63
C PHE A 255 -55.80 -12.85 -8.99
N ALA A 256 -56.85 -12.32 -9.62
CA ALA A 256 -58.21 -12.50 -9.15
C ALA A 256 -58.62 -13.99 -9.14
N GLY A 257 -58.28 -14.72 -10.21
CA GLY A 257 -58.49 -16.18 -10.29
C GLY A 257 -57.71 -16.96 -9.23
N PHE A 258 -56.46 -16.59 -8.98
CA PHE A 258 -55.61 -17.16 -7.93
C PHE A 258 -56.19 -16.92 -6.54
N ALA A 259 -56.62 -15.70 -6.24
CA ALA A 259 -57.23 -15.36 -4.95
C ALA A 259 -58.52 -16.16 -4.71
N HIS A 260 -59.39 -16.25 -5.72
CA HIS A 260 -60.62 -17.02 -5.62
C HIS A 260 -60.36 -18.53 -5.46
N ALA A 261 -59.38 -19.08 -6.21
CA ALA A 261 -59.00 -20.48 -6.10
C ALA A 261 -58.40 -20.82 -4.72
N ALA A 262 -57.60 -19.91 -4.13
CA ALA A 262 -57.04 -20.08 -2.80
C ALA A 262 -58.11 -20.06 -1.69
N GLU A 263 -59.12 -19.18 -1.79
CA GLU A 263 -60.26 -19.14 -0.88
C GLU A 263 -61.11 -20.41 -0.99
N ALA A 264 -61.44 -20.81 -2.21
CA ALA A 264 -62.30 -21.96 -2.47
C ALA A 264 -61.62 -23.32 -2.23
N THR A 265 -60.33 -23.35 -1.88
CA THR A 265 -59.56 -24.54 -1.51
C THR A 265 -59.06 -24.52 -0.05
N ASP A 266 -59.43 -23.50 0.75
CA ASP A 266 -58.92 -23.24 2.11
C ASP A 266 -57.38 -23.34 2.18
N ALA A 267 -56.69 -22.69 1.23
CA ALA A 267 -55.23 -22.67 1.16
C ALA A 267 -54.63 -21.71 2.21
N ARG A 268 -54.72 -22.09 3.51
CA ARG A 268 -54.37 -21.23 4.66
C ARG A 268 -53.01 -20.54 4.59
N SER A 269 -51.98 -21.20 4.07
CA SER A 269 -50.65 -20.58 3.89
C SER A 269 -50.70 -19.40 2.93
N VAL A 270 -51.37 -19.57 1.80
CA VAL A 270 -51.55 -18.51 0.78
C VAL A 270 -52.48 -17.41 1.31
N LEU A 271 -53.56 -17.77 1.98
CA LEU A 271 -54.54 -16.84 2.56
C LEU A 271 -53.95 -15.95 3.65
N ASN A 272 -53.05 -16.49 4.48
CA ASN A 272 -52.49 -15.76 5.62
C ASN A 272 -51.19 -15.04 5.29
N ASN A 273 -50.38 -15.57 4.36
CA ASN A 273 -49.02 -15.07 4.12
C ASN A 273 -48.86 -14.33 2.78
N ILE A 274 -49.57 -14.74 1.72
CA ILE A 274 -49.36 -14.17 0.37
C ILE A 274 -50.44 -13.14 0.04
N LEU A 275 -51.72 -13.54 0.10
CA LEU A 275 -52.84 -12.70 -0.34
C LEU A 275 -53.00 -11.36 0.40
N PRO A 276 -52.75 -11.24 1.73
CA PRO A 276 -52.92 -9.98 2.43
C PRO A 276 -52.00 -8.87 1.90
N TYR A 277 -50.77 -9.22 1.54
CA TYR A 277 -49.79 -8.29 0.99
C TYR A 277 -49.93 -8.14 -0.51
N ALA A 278 -50.20 -9.24 -1.24
CA ALA A 278 -50.41 -9.17 -2.69
C ALA A 278 -51.64 -8.32 -3.06
N ARG A 279 -52.75 -8.40 -2.31
CA ARG A 279 -53.92 -7.53 -2.55
C ARG A 279 -53.59 -6.05 -2.35
N GLN A 280 -52.80 -5.73 -1.32
CA GLN A 280 -52.34 -4.36 -1.09
C GLN A 280 -51.41 -3.91 -2.23
N ALA A 281 -50.48 -4.75 -2.66
CA ALA A 281 -49.58 -4.43 -3.77
C ALA A 281 -50.34 -4.13 -5.07
N PHE A 282 -51.36 -4.92 -5.40
CA PHE A 282 -52.16 -4.72 -6.62
C PHE A 282 -53.01 -3.45 -6.60
N ALA A 283 -53.28 -2.89 -5.42
CA ALA A 283 -53.99 -1.62 -5.24
C ALA A 283 -53.06 -0.42 -4.97
N GLU A 284 -51.77 -0.66 -4.70
CA GLU A 284 -50.80 0.36 -4.36
C GLU A 284 -50.40 1.17 -5.59
N GLY A 285 -50.35 2.50 -5.48
CA GLY A 285 -49.99 3.41 -6.56
C GLY A 285 -48.50 3.73 -6.60
N ASP A 286 -47.85 3.75 -5.44
CA ASP A 286 -46.41 4.01 -5.32
C ASP A 286 -45.57 2.79 -5.77
N PRO A 287 -44.69 2.91 -6.78
CA PRO A 287 -43.93 1.79 -7.30
C PRO A 287 -43.00 1.12 -6.28
N ILE A 288 -42.36 1.90 -5.40
CA ILE A 288 -41.41 1.40 -4.40
C ILE A 288 -42.18 0.62 -3.33
N ARG A 289 -43.26 1.20 -2.81
CA ARG A 289 -44.11 0.54 -1.83
C ARG A 289 -44.78 -0.70 -2.40
N ARG A 290 -45.18 -0.66 -3.68
CA ARG A 290 -45.69 -1.84 -4.41
C ARG A 290 -44.66 -2.95 -4.43
N LEU A 291 -43.42 -2.66 -4.84
CA LEU A 291 -42.34 -3.66 -4.89
C LEU A 291 -42.06 -4.26 -3.50
N GLN A 292 -42.05 -3.44 -2.44
CA GLN A 292 -41.90 -3.92 -1.05
C GLN A 292 -43.03 -4.89 -0.63
N LEU A 293 -44.27 -4.56 -0.97
CA LEU A 293 -45.43 -5.42 -0.69
C LEU A 293 -45.39 -6.71 -1.52
N LEU A 294 -44.94 -6.64 -2.78
CA LEU A 294 -44.74 -7.81 -3.65
C LEU A 294 -43.64 -8.72 -3.11
N ALA A 295 -42.49 -8.17 -2.72
CA ALA A 295 -41.41 -8.93 -2.09
C ALA A 295 -41.90 -9.63 -0.82
N ARG A 296 -42.63 -8.92 0.05
CA ARG A 296 -43.21 -9.50 1.27
C ARG A 296 -44.25 -10.59 1.01
N ALA A 297 -44.95 -10.53 -0.12
CA ALA A 297 -45.97 -11.51 -0.49
C ALA A 297 -45.37 -12.76 -1.15
N PHE A 298 -44.41 -12.58 -2.05
CA PHE A 298 -43.92 -13.63 -2.94
C PHE A 298 -42.56 -14.19 -2.55
N LEU A 299 -41.81 -13.55 -1.65
CA LEU A 299 -40.49 -14.00 -1.20
C LEU A 299 -40.50 -14.31 0.30
N LYS A 300 -39.54 -15.13 0.73
CA LYS A 300 -39.22 -15.38 2.14
C LYS A 300 -38.47 -14.18 2.73
N THR A 301 -38.27 -14.22 4.05
CA THR A 301 -37.52 -13.19 4.79
C THR A 301 -36.05 -13.07 4.40
N ASP A 302 -35.46 -14.13 3.86
CA ASP A 302 -34.08 -14.18 3.35
C ASP A 302 -33.96 -13.65 1.91
N GLY A 303 -35.07 -13.29 1.26
CA GLY A 303 -35.12 -12.82 -0.13
C GLY A 303 -35.36 -13.92 -1.16
N ASP A 304 -35.33 -15.20 -0.77
CA ASP A 304 -35.52 -16.31 -1.68
C ASP A 304 -37.00 -16.57 -2.01
N ALA A 305 -37.26 -17.09 -3.21
CA ALA A 305 -38.58 -17.61 -3.55
C ALA A 305 -38.99 -18.80 -2.65
N TYR A 306 -40.28 -18.95 -2.44
CA TYR A 306 -40.85 -20.16 -1.86
C TYR A 306 -40.71 -21.33 -2.84
N ASP A 307 -40.47 -22.54 -2.32
CA ASP A 307 -40.55 -23.77 -3.10
C ASP A 307 -42.02 -24.03 -3.48
N PRO A 308 -42.41 -23.94 -4.77
CA PRO A 308 -43.82 -24.03 -5.17
C PRO A 308 -44.46 -25.37 -4.79
N ALA A 309 -43.68 -26.46 -4.75
CA ALA A 309 -44.16 -27.79 -4.39
C ALA A 309 -44.54 -27.89 -2.90
N LYS A 310 -43.95 -27.04 -2.05
CA LYS A 310 -44.26 -26.96 -0.61
C LYS A 310 -45.23 -25.82 -0.28
N ALA A 311 -45.18 -24.73 -1.03
CA ALA A 311 -45.97 -23.54 -0.81
C ALA A 311 -47.44 -23.71 -1.24
N PHE A 312 -47.67 -24.44 -2.34
CA PHE A 312 -49.00 -24.63 -2.92
C PHE A 312 -49.50 -26.06 -2.71
N ARG A 313 -50.68 -26.20 -2.09
CA ARG A 313 -51.32 -27.51 -1.90
C ARG A 313 -51.83 -28.08 -3.23
N LYS A 314 -51.85 -29.41 -3.35
CA LYS A 314 -52.34 -30.12 -4.55
C LYS A 314 -53.71 -29.62 -5.03
N ALA A 315 -54.67 -29.41 -4.11
CA ALA A 315 -56.01 -28.94 -4.47
C ALA A 315 -56.03 -27.54 -5.15
N LEU A 316 -55.06 -26.67 -4.84
CA LEU A 316 -54.90 -25.37 -5.48
C LEU A 316 -54.23 -25.52 -6.87
N VAL A 317 -53.20 -26.36 -6.96
CA VAL A 317 -52.48 -26.64 -8.21
C VAL A 317 -53.38 -27.36 -9.22
N ASP A 318 -54.27 -28.27 -8.79
CA ASP A 318 -55.23 -28.94 -9.67
C ASP A 318 -56.22 -27.95 -10.33
N ARG A 319 -56.48 -26.79 -9.69
CA ARG A 319 -57.31 -25.71 -10.25
C ARG A 319 -56.53 -24.72 -11.12
N LEU A 320 -55.24 -24.57 -10.85
CA LEU A 320 -54.31 -23.69 -11.58
C LEU A 320 -53.03 -24.47 -11.90
N PRO A 321 -53.03 -25.30 -12.97
CA PRO A 321 -51.90 -26.18 -13.27
C PRO A 321 -50.61 -25.44 -13.61
N ASP A 322 -50.72 -24.20 -14.09
CA ASP A 322 -49.61 -23.31 -14.46
C ASP A 322 -49.12 -22.43 -13.30
N LEU A 323 -49.69 -22.58 -12.09
CA LEU A 323 -49.41 -21.72 -10.93
C LEU A 323 -47.94 -21.71 -10.55
N ALA A 324 -47.29 -22.89 -10.52
CA ALA A 324 -45.89 -23.00 -10.11
C ALA A 324 -44.96 -22.22 -11.05
N GLU A 325 -45.16 -22.36 -12.36
CA GLU A 325 -44.37 -21.66 -13.38
C GLU A 325 -44.59 -20.14 -13.32
N ARG A 326 -45.85 -19.71 -13.22
CA ARG A 326 -46.21 -18.29 -13.11
C ARG A 326 -45.71 -17.65 -11.82
N TYR A 327 -45.76 -18.38 -10.71
CA TYR A 327 -45.23 -17.92 -9.43
C TYR A 327 -43.72 -17.74 -9.49
N LEU A 328 -42.99 -18.69 -10.08
CA LEU A 328 -41.54 -18.55 -10.26
C LEU A 328 -41.21 -17.38 -11.19
N SER A 329 -41.98 -17.17 -12.26
CA SER A 329 -41.82 -15.99 -13.13
C SER A 329 -42.01 -14.68 -12.37
N ALA A 330 -43.06 -14.58 -11.53
CA ALA A 330 -43.29 -13.40 -10.68
C ALA A 330 -42.19 -13.21 -9.64
N ALA A 331 -41.82 -14.28 -8.92
CA ALA A 331 -40.80 -14.24 -7.88
C ALA A 331 -39.43 -13.81 -8.44
N ASN A 332 -39.02 -14.37 -9.59
CA ASN A 332 -37.78 -14.00 -10.26
C ASN A 332 -37.78 -12.52 -10.68
N ALA A 333 -38.88 -12.02 -11.25
CA ALA A 333 -38.99 -10.61 -11.62
C ALA A 333 -38.91 -9.67 -10.40
N ILE A 334 -39.50 -10.08 -9.26
CA ILE A 334 -39.43 -9.31 -8.01
C ILE A 334 -38.01 -9.32 -7.44
N VAL A 335 -37.32 -10.47 -7.41
CA VAL A 335 -35.92 -10.58 -6.96
C VAL A 335 -35.02 -9.70 -7.83
N GLU A 336 -35.06 -9.87 -9.15
CA GLU A 336 -34.24 -9.10 -10.10
C GLU A 336 -34.46 -7.59 -9.94
N THR A 337 -35.72 -7.16 -9.81
CA THR A 337 -36.02 -5.72 -9.63
C THR A 337 -35.56 -5.21 -8.26
N THR A 338 -35.71 -6.01 -7.20
CA THR A 338 -35.29 -5.65 -5.83
C THR A 338 -33.77 -5.52 -5.75
N ASP A 339 -33.04 -6.48 -6.30
CA ASP A 339 -31.58 -6.46 -6.37
C ASP A 339 -31.08 -5.29 -7.20
N ARG A 340 -31.73 -5.04 -8.36
CA ARG A 340 -31.38 -3.90 -9.22
C ARG A 340 -31.65 -2.55 -8.55
N LEU A 341 -32.73 -2.43 -7.78
CA LEU A 341 -33.02 -1.24 -6.97
C LEU A 341 -32.02 -1.07 -5.82
N ALA A 342 -31.66 -2.15 -5.13
CA ALA A 342 -30.68 -2.13 -4.05
C ALA A 342 -29.30 -1.70 -4.55
N LEU A 343 -28.85 -2.27 -5.67
CA LEU A 343 -27.62 -1.88 -6.35
C LEU A 343 -27.64 -0.39 -6.74
N PHE A 344 -28.74 0.09 -7.35
CA PHE A 344 -28.89 1.50 -7.70
C PHE A 344 -28.76 2.42 -6.48
N ARG A 345 -29.46 2.11 -5.38
CA ARG A 345 -29.39 2.89 -4.12
C ARG A 345 -28.02 2.88 -3.47
N MET A 346 -27.29 1.76 -3.59
CA MET A 346 -25.91 1.64 -3.15
C MET A 346 -25.01 2.57 -3.97
N LEU A 347 -25.16 2.60 -5.29
CA LEU A 347 -24.41 3.51 -6.17
C LEU A 347 -24.73 4.98 -5.89
N GLU A 348 -25.99 5.33 -5.59
CA GLU A 348 -26.35 6.69 -5.15
C GLU A 348 -25.65 7.08 -3.85
N GLY A 349 -25.58 6.16 -2.88
CA GLY A 349 -24.84 6.37 -1.63
C GLY A 349 -23.34 6.52 -1.88
N THR A 350 -22.76 5.67 -2.73
CA THR A 350 -21.35 5.76 -3.13
C THR A 350 -21.05 7.08 -3.82
N ARG A 351 -21.90 7.53 -4.74
CA ARG A 351 -21.77 8.83 -5.40
C ARG A 351 -21.76 9.97 -4.37
N ALA A 352 -22.70 9.97 -3.43
CA ALA A 352 -22.74 10.97 -2.37
C ALA A 352 -21.45 10.97 -1.52
N ALA A 353 -20.98 9.79 -1.12
CA ALA A 353 -19.73 9.64 -0.38
C ALA A 353 -18.51 10.17 -1.17
N LEU A 354 -18.43 9.87 -2.48
CA LEU A 354 -17.35 10.33 -3.34
C LEU A 354 -17.41 11.84 -3.60
N THR A 355 -18.59 12.43 -3.71
CA THR A 355 -18.75 13.90 -3.80
C THR A 355 -18.21 14.60 -2.54
N ILE A 356 -18.54 14.06 -1.36
CA ILE A 356 -17.99 14.57 -0.09
C ILE A 356 -16.47 14.39 -0.06
N ALA A 357 -15.97 13.22 -0.48
CA ALA A 357 -14.54 12.93 -0.51
C ALA A 357 -13.77 13.87 -1.44
N ASP A 358 -14.25 14.09 -2.67
CA ASP A 358 -13.65 15.01 -3.65
C ASP A 358 -13.50 16.42 -3.06
N TRP A 359 -14.58 16.95 -2.49
CA TRP A 359 -14.55 18.26 -1.85
C TRP A 359 -13.58 18.30 -0.66
N LEU A 360 -13.63 17.30 0.24
CA LEU A 360 -12.79 17.27 1.46
C LEU A 360 -11.30 17.24 1.11
N ILE A 361 -10.94 16.36 0.17
CA ILE A 361 -9.57 16.17 -0.29
C ILE A 361 -9.09 17.45 -0.98
N ALA A 362 -9.88 18.03 -1.89
CA ALA A 362 -9.53 19.28 -2.56
C ALA A 362 -9.36 20.44 -1.56
N ARG A 363 -10.23 20.52 -0.54
CA ARG A 363 -10.14 21.57 0.49
C ARG A 363 -8.93 21.37 1.40
N TYR A 364 -8.68 20.14 1.83
CA TYR A 364 -7.48 19.79 2.59
C TYR A 364 -6.20 20.18 1.83
N GLU A 365 -6.11 19.82 0.55
CA GLU A 365 -4.97 20.17 -0.31
C GLU A 365 -4.78 21.69 -0.46
N MET A 366 -5.87 22.45 -0.58
CA MET A 366 -5.80 23.91 -0.58
C MET A 366 -5.27 24.47 0.74
N LEU A 367 -5.77 23.98 1.89
CA LEU A 367 -5.34 24.42 3.20
C LEU A 367 -3.85 24.08 3.43
N LYS A 368 -3.43 22.87 3.06
CA LYS A 368 -2.04 22.40 3.07
C LYS A 368 -1.13 23.35 2.28
N ARG A 369 -1.49 23.63 1.02
CA ARG A 369 -0.74 24.55 0.15
C ARG A 369 -0.70 25.98 0.68
N SER A 370 -1.81 26.51 1.18
CA SER A 370 -1.92 27.90 1.67
C SER A 370 -1.00 28.19 2.86
N ARG A 371 -0.68 27.15 3.65
CA ARG A 371 0.21 27.25 4.81
C ARG A 371 1.65 26.84 4.48
N GLY A 372 1.92 26.45 3.24
CA GLY A 372 3.23 25.98 2.80
C GLY A 372 3.66 24.66 3.44
N PHE A 373 2.70 23.79 3.76
CA PHE A 373 3.00 22.48 4.30
C PHE A 373 3.18 21.42 3.22
N LEU A 374 4.07 20.47 3.46
CA LEU A 374 4.28 19.28 2.62
C LEU A 374 4.18 18.01 3.47
N ASP A 375 3.61 16.96 2.90
CA ASP A 375 3.68 15.61 3.48
C ASP A 375 4.77 14.75 2.82
N PHE A 376 4.96 13.52 3.33
CA PHE A 376 5.98 12.61 2.81
C PHE A 376 5.79 12.26 1.33
N ASN A 377 4.54 12.13 0.86
CA ASN A 377 4.26 11.85 -0.53
C ASN A 377 4.60 13.05 -1.41
N ASP A 378 4.25 14.26 -0.96
CA ASP A 378 4.62 15.50 -1.65
C ASP A 378 6.13 15.62 -1.84
N LEU A 379 6.94 15.24 -0.84
CA LEU A 379 8.40 15.28 -0.95
C LEU A 379 8.89 14.43 -2.13
N ILE A 380 8.39 13.20 -2.25
CA ILE A 380 8.79 12.28 -3.31
C ILE A 380 8.33 12.82 -4.67
N THR A 381 7.02 13.08 -4.82
CA THR A 381 6.44 13.52 -6.09
C THR A 381 7.06 14.82 -6.58
N ARG A 382 7.30 15.79 -5.70
CA ARG A 382 7.93 17.07 -6.08
C ARG A 382 9.39 16.91 -6.44
N THR A 383 10.12 16.03 -5.77
CA THR A 383 11.51 15.73 -6.12
C THR A 383 11.60 15.04 -7.48
N VAL A 384 10.73 14.06 -7.76
CA VAL A 384 10.64 13.43 -9.08
C VAL A 384 10.36 14.48 -10.15
N ASN A 385 9.34 15.32 -9.94
CA ASN A 385 8.99 16.38 -10.89
C ASN A 385 10.14 17.37 -11.10
N LEU A 386 10.82 17.79 -10.04
CA LEU A 386 11.99 18.66 -10.11
C LEU A 386 13.12 18.03 -10.96
N LEU A 387 13.44 16.77 -10.70
CA LEU A 387 14.51 16.07 -11.43
C LEU A 387 14.13 15.78 -12.89
N ALA A 388 12.83 15.61 -13.19
CA ALA A 388 12.32 15.38 -14.54
C ALA A 388 12.23 16.65 -15.40
N ARG A 389 12.34 17.85 -14.80
CA ARG A 389 12.26 19.12 -15.53
C ARG A 389 13.44 19.30 -16.50
N PRO A 390 13.22 19.53 -17.81
CA PRO A 390 14.30 19.74 -18.76
C PRO A 390 15.14 20.99 -18.50
N ASP A 391 14.54 22.03 -17.92
CA ASP A 391 15.16 23.33 -17.66
C ASP A 391 15.95 23.39 -16.35
N ALA A 392 15.53 22.62 -15.33
CA ALA A 392 16.12 22.65 -13.99
C ALA A 392 16.84 21.35 -13.61
N GLY A 393 16.36 20.19 -14.05
CA GLY A 393 16.83 18.86 -13.65
C GLY A 393 18.35 18.68 -13.80
N PRO A 394 18.95 18.91 -14.99
CA PRO A 394 20.40 18.78 -15.18
C PRO A 394 21.22 19.71 -14.28
N TRP A 395 20.73 20.94 -14.04
CA TRP A 395 21.38 21.89 -13.15
C TRP A 395 21.30 21.48 -11.67
N VAL A 396 20.14 20.97 -11.22
CA VAL A 396 19.94 20.41 -9.88
C VAL A 396 20.88 19.23 -9.65
N GLN A 397 20.92 18.28 -10.60
CA GLN A 397 21.83 17.12 -10.52
C GLN A 397 23.30 17.54 -10.46
N TYR A 398 23.70 18.55 -11.24
CA TYR A 398 25.04 19.11 -11.18
C TYR A 398 25.34 19.78 -9.82
N LYS A 399 24.35 20.48 -9.24
CA LYS A 399 24.50 21.26 -8.01
C LYS A 399 24.44 20.46 -6.71
N LEU A 400 23.89 19.25 -6.69
CA LEU A 400 23.80 18.35 -5.51
C LEU A 400 25.18 17.80 -5.03
N ASP A 401 26.16 18.71 -4.86
CA ASP A 401 27.56 18.55 -4.45
C ASP A 401 28.55 18.14 -5.54
N GLN A 402 28.43 18.75 -6.72
CA GLN A 402 29.23 18.40 -7.89
C GLN A 402 29.03 16.95 -8.33
N GLY A 403 27.79 16.49 -8.37
CA GLY A 403 27.39 15.19 -8.92
C GLY A 403 27.66 14.01 -7.98
N ILE A 404 26.60 13.26 -7.69
CA ILE A 404 26.67 11.96 -7.03
C ILE A 404 27.37 10.99 -7.98
N ASP A 405 28.36 10.25 -7.48
CA ASP A 405 29.07 9.24 -8.29
C ASP A 405 28.64 7.82 -7.88
N HIS A 406 28.20 7.62 -6.64
CA HIS A 406 27.76 6.31 -6.16
C HIS A 406 26.45 6.42 -5.39
N ILE A 407 25.47 5.60 -5.78
CA ILE A 407 24.18 5.48 -5.09
C ILE A 407 24.10 4.09 -4.48
N LEU A 408 23.82 4.02 -3.18
CA LEU A 408 23.71 2.76 -2.43
C LEU A 408 22.36 2.71 -1.71
N LEU A 409 21.57 1.66 -1.95
CA LEU A 409 20.26 1.46 -1.35
C LEU A 409 20.30 0.28 -0.38
N ASP A 410 19.89 0.52 0.87
CA ASP A 410 19.61 -0.51 1.88
C ASP A 410 18.11 -0.74 2.00
N GLU A 411 17.72 -1.98 2.33
CA GLU A 411 16.32 -2.43 2.40
C GLU A 411 15.52 -2.04 1.14
N ALA A 412 16.14 -2.24 -0.03
CA ALA A 412 15.61 -1.80 -1.32
C ALA A 412 14.27 -2.49 -1.70
N GLN A 413 13.91 -3.60 -1.05
CA GLN A 413 12.59 -4.22 -1.20
C GLN A 413 11.44 -3.34 -0.70
N ASP A 414 11.71 -2.45 0.27
CA ASP A 414 10.68 -1.62 0.91
C ASP A 414 10.46 -0.30 0.15
N THR A 415 11.18 -0.09 -0.95
CA THR A 415 11.10 1.15 -1.73
C THR A 415 9.87 1.14 -2.64
N SER A 416 9.05 2.19 -2.55
CA SER A 416 7.85 2.35 -3.39
C SER A 416 8.21 2.68 -4.85
N PRO A 417 7.28 2.50 -5.82
CA PRO A 417 7.51 2.86 -7.23
C PRO A 417 7.98 4.31 -7.42
N ASP A 418 7.39 5.26 -6.69
CA ASP A 418 7.72 6.68 -6.79
C ASP A 418 9.10 7.00 -6.19
N GLN A 419 9.48 6.31 -5.11
CA GLN A 419 10.82 6.43 -4.53
C GLN A 419 11.89 5.84 -5.47
N TRP A 420 11.58 4.74 -6.15
CA TRP A 420 12.43 4.19 -7.21
C TRP A 420 12.61 5.17 -8.37
N GLU A 421 11.58 5.94 -8.71
CA GLU A 421 11.70 6.97 -9.75
C GLU A 421 12.72 8.05 -9.38
N VAL A 422 12.77 8.50 -8.11
CA VAL A 422 13.84 9.40 -7.64
C VAL A 422 15.22 8.81 -7.93
N VAL A 423 15.43 7.55 -7.57
CA VAL A 423 16.72 6.86 -7.75
C VAL A 423 17.07 6.71 -9.23
N LYS A 424 16.10 6.36 -10.08
CA LYS A 424 16.28 6.22 -11.53
C LYS A 424 16.70 7.53 -12.18
N ARG A 425 16.15 8.66 -11.73
CA ARG A 425 16.48 10.00 -12.21
C ARG A 425 17.87 10.44 -11.79
N LEU A 426 18.24 10.20 -10.53
CA LEU A 426 19.60 10.50 -10.04
C LEU A 426 20.67 9.68 -10.76
N ALA A 427 20.33 8.45 -11.17
CA ALA A 427 21.24 7.55 -11.87
C ALA A 427 21.18 7.66 -13.41
N GLU A 428 20.36 8.56 -13.97
CA GLU A 428 20.12 8.62 -15.41
C GLU A 428 21.40 8.91 -16.21
N GLU A 429 22.21 9.85 -15.73
CA GLU A 429 23.50 10.21 -16.34
C GLU A 429 24.65 9.22 -16.03
N PHE A 430 24.42 8.17 -15.24
CA PHE A 430 25.50 7.23 -14.87
C PHE A 430 25.88 6.35 -16.06
N PHE A 431 24.95 6.14 -16.98
CA PHE A 431 25.04 5.17 -18.08
C PHE A 431 24.92 5.81 -19.46
N ALA A 432 24.77 7.15 -19.54
CA ALA A 432 24.58 7.89 -20.78
C ALA A 432 25.92 8.20 -21.47
N GLY A 433 26.54 7.18 -22.10
CA GLY A 433 27.71 7.33 -22.98
C GLY A 433 28.90 8.10 -22.39
N PHE A 434 29.85 8.50 -23.24
CA PHE A 434 30.99 9.37 -22.88
C PHE A 434 30.49 10.77 -22.48
N GLY A 435 30.12 10.94 -21.20
CA GLY A 435 29.74 12.23 -20.62
C GLY A 435 30.95 13.06 -20.19
N ALA A 436 30.72 14.28 -19.70
CA ALA A 436 31.76 15.26 -19.31
C ALA A 436 32.73 14.81 -18.18
N ARG A 437 32.61 13.58 -17.67
CA ARG A 437 33.40 13.01 -16.56
C ARG A 437 33.98 11.63 -16.91
N ASP A 438 34.58 11.50 -18.08
CA ASP A 438 35.21 10.28 -18.65
C ASP A 438 36.21 9.52 -17.74
N ARG A 439 36.58 10.05 -16.57
CA ARG A 439 37.54 9.43 -15.64
C ARG A 439 36.93 8.93 -14.32
N VAL A 440 35.61 9.04 -14.14
CA VAL A 440 34.96 8.69 -12.88
C VAL A 440 34.04 7.49 -13.07
N HIS A 441 34.34 6.39 -12.38
CA HIS A 441 33.50 5.19 -12.38
C HIS A 441 32.29 5.42 -11.46
N ARG A 442 31.10 5.53 -12.05
CA ARG A 442 29.85 5.68 -11.33
C ARG A 442 29.16 4.34 -11.13
N THR A 443 28.56 4.10 -9.96
CA THR A 443 27.95 2.80 -9.65
C THR A 443 26.65 2.90 -8.88
N VAL A 444 25.73 1.98 -9.15
CA VAL A 444 24.54 1.74 -8.32
C VAL A 444 24.71 0.45 -7.54
N PHE A 445 24.39 0.50 -6.25
CA PHE A 445 24.34 -0.65 -5.36
C PHE A 445 22.96 -0.74 -4.73
N ALA A 446 22.34 -1.92 -4.74
CA ALA A 446 21.11 -2.16 -4.01
C ALA A 446 21.20 -3.50 -3.26
N VAL A 447 20.79 -3.50 -2.00
CA VAL A 447 20.68 -4.71 -1.18
C VAL A 447 19.28 -4.82 -0.59
N GLY A 448 18.72 -6.02 -0.63
CA GLY A 448 17.38 -6.26 -0.13
C GLY A 448 17.01 -7.73 -0.06
N ASP A 449 15.82 -8.01 0.48
CA ASP A 449 15.21 -9.34 0.51
C ASP A 449 13.71 -9.20 0.29
N GLU A 450 13.20 -9.62 -0.86
CA GLU A 450 11.76 -9.54 -1.20
C GLU A 450 10.89 -10.17 -0.10
N LYS A 451 11.40 -11.21 0.58
CA LYS A 451 10.71 -11.91 1.67
C LYS A 451 10.53 -11.09 2.94
N GLN A 452 11.24 -9.97 3.05
CA GLN A 452 11.19 -9.05 4.19
C GLN A 452 10.37 -7.79 3.87
N SER A 453 9.75 -7.71 2.70
CA SER A 453 8.90 -6.58 2.33
C SER A 453 7.60 -6.59 3.14
N ILE A 454 7.56 -5.78 4.20
CA ILE A 454 6.41 -5.68 5.12
C ILE A 454 5.73 -4.30 5.11
N TYR A 455 6.21 -3.37 4.28
CA TYR A 455 5.72 -1.99 4.23
C TYR A 455 4.75 -1.70 3.07
N SER A 456 3.97 -2.69 2.64
CA SER A 456 2.96 -2.50 1.57
C SER A 456 1.91 -1.44 1.93
N PHE A 457 1.61 -1.26 3.22
CA PHE A 457 0.74 -0.19 3.72
C PHE A 457 1.30 1.22 3.51
N GLN A 458 2.61 1.36 3.23
CA GLN A 458 3.27 2.61 2.85
C GLN A 458 3.60 2.67 1.35
N GLY A 459 3.05 1.74 0.55
CA GLY A 459 3.22 1.70 -0.90
C GLY A 459 4.45 0.93 -1.38
N ALA A 460 5.17 0.22 -0.50
CA ALA A 460 6.25 -0.67 -0.93
C ALA A 460 5.70 -1.78 -1.84
N ALA A 461 6.36 -1.99 -2.97
CA ALA A 461 5.97 -2.99 -3.97
C ALA A 461 7.18 -3.90 -4.26
N PRO A 462 7.16 -5.18 -3.81
CA PRO A 462 8.26 -6.12 -4.05
C PRO A 462 8.65 -6.22 -5.54
N ASP A 463 7.66 -6.17 -6.43
CA ASP A 463 7.87 -6.20 -7.88
C ASP A 463 8.76 -5.05 -8.35
N SER A 464 8.69 -3.87 -7.71
CA SER A 464 9.54 -2.73 -8.05
C SER A 464 11.02 -2.98 -7.79
N PHE A 465 11.37 -3.84 -6.82
CA PHE A 465 12.75 -4.26 -6.61
C PHE A 465 13.23 -5.15 -7.76
N ALA A 466 12.42 -6.10 -8.22
CA ALA A 466 12.76 -6.96 -9.35
C ALA A 466 12.84 -6.18 -10.68
N ASP A 467 11.86 -5.30 -10.94
CA ASP A 467 11.82 -4.47 -12.15
C ASP A 467 13.00 -3.50 -12.20
N SER A 468 13.34 -2.87 -11.06
CA SER A 468 14.50 -1.97 -10.99
C SER A 468 15.80 -2.73 -11.17
N ARG A 469 15.93 -3.97 -10.68
CA ARG A 469 17.09 -4.84 -10.95
C ARG A 469 17.28 -5.02 -12.46
N LEU A 470 16.22 -5.40 -13.18
CA LEU A 470 16.26 -5.62 -14.62
C LEU A 470 16.63 -4.34 -15.37
N LEU A 471 16.04 -3.22 -15.00
CA LEU A 471 16.33 -1.90 -15.59
C LEU A 471 17.79 -1.50 -15.41
N PHE A 472 18.31 -1.54 -14.18
CA PHE A 472 19.71 -1.18 -13.91
C PHE A 472 20.70 -2.17 -14.52
N ALA A 473 20.39 -3.47 -14.52
CA ALA A 473 21.20 -4.48 -15.19
C ALA A 473 21.31 -4.20 -16.70
N GLY A 474 20.21 -3.83 -17.35
CA GLY A 474 20.20 -3.40 -18.76
C GLY A 474 21.08 -2.18 -18.97
N ARG A 475 20.81 -1.08 -18.27
CA ARG A 475 21.57 0.19 -18.41
C ARG A 475 23.08 0.03 -18.16
N VAL A 476 23.47 -0.73 -17.14
CA VAL A 476 24.88 -0.98 -16.81
C VAL A 476 25.57 -1.77 -17.93
N ARG A 477 24.89 -2.78 -18.50
CA ARG A 477 25.42 -3.59 -19.61
C ARG A 477 25.51 -2.80 -20.90
N ASP A 478 24.51 -1.96 -21.19
CA ASP A 478 24.50 -1.08 -22.37
C ASP A 478 25.64 -0.06 -22.34
N ALA A 479 26.08 0.34 -21.14
CA ALA A 479 27.25 1.19 -20.90
C ALA A 479 28.58 0.41 -20.81
N GLU A 480 28.61 -0.87 -21.19
CA GLU A 480 29.78 -1.77 -21.12
C GLU A 480 30.42 -1.88 -19.73
N ALA A 481 29.66 -1.59 -18.67
CA ALA A 481 30.12 -1.64 -17.29
C ALA A 481 29.79 -2.98 -16.61
N SER A 482 30.48 -3.27 -15.48
CA SER A 482 30.29 -4.52 -14.75
C SER A 482 29.06 -4.46 -13.84
N PHE A 483 28.17 -5.44 -13.96
CA PHE A 483 27.02 -5.66 -13.08
C PHE A 483 27.12 -6.99 -12.34
N ALA A 484 27.06 -6.96 -11.02
CA ALA A 484 27.07 -8.14 -10.16
C ALA A 484 25.69 -8.41 -9.58
N ASP A 485 24.99 -9.42 -10.11
CA ASP A 485 23.74 -9.94 -9.54
C ASP A 485 24.07 -11.11 -8.60
N LEU A 486 23.84 -10.93 -7.30
CA LEU A 486 24.36 -11.80 -6.25
C LEU A 486 23.26 -12.23 -5.28
N LYS A 487 23.24 -13.52 -4.92
CA LYS A 487 22.39 -14.08 -3.87
C LYS A 487 23.23 -14.46 -2.65
N LEU A 488 22.91 -13.91 -1.47
CA LEU A 488 23.54 -14.27 -0.19
C LEU A 488 22.61 -15.18 0.62
N THR A 489 22.93 -16.47 0.65
CA THR A 489 22.06 -17.51 1.25
C THR A 489 22.39 -17.84 2.71
N TRP A 490 23.63 -17.63 3.12
CA TRP A 490 24.14 -18.00 4.44
C TRP A 490 23.77 -16.97 5.51
N SER A 491 23.22 -17.44 6.63
CA SER A 491 22.91 -16.64 7.82
C SER A 491 24.04 -16.73 8.84
N PHE A 492 24.46 -15.55 9.31
CA PHE A 492 25.42 -15.37 10.41
C PHE A 492 24.73 -15.18 11.76
N ARG A 493 23.39 -15.11 11.77
CA ARG A 493 22.59 -14.79 12.96
C ARG A 493 22.04 -16.04 13.65
N SER A 494 21.29 -16.84 12.89
CA SER A 494 20.48 -17.94 13.40
C SER A 494 21.21 -19.29 13.28
N THR A 495 20.73 -20.28 14.03
CA THR A 495 21.18 -21.69 13.95
C THR A 495 20.35 -22.46 12.95
N ASP A 496 20.82 -23.66 12.58
CA ASP A 496 20.15 -24.52 11.60
C ASP A 496 18.72 -24.91 12.02
N ASP A 497 18.49 -25.17 13.32
CA ASP A 497 17.17 -25.54 13.84
C ASP A 497 16.11 -24.46 13.58
N VAL A 498 16.47 -23.19 13.81
CA VAL A 498 15.57 -22.05 13.61
C VAL A 498 15.28 -21.85 12.12
N LEU A 499 16.33 -21.90 11.28
CA LEU A 499 16.18 -21.70 9.84
C LEU A 499 15.37 -22.85 9.20
N THR A 500 15.61 -24.08 9.62
CA THR A 500 14.86 -25.26 9.17
C THR A 500 13.40 -25.18 9.58
N ALA A 501 13.09 -24.68 10.79
CA ALA A 501 11.70 -24.47 11.21
C ALA A 501 10.98 -23.46 10.30
N VAL A 502 11.65 -22.34 9.96
CA VAL A 502 11.13 -21.36 9.01
C VAL A 502 10.92 -21.99 7.63
N ASP A 503 11.92 -22.74 7.11
CA ASP A 503 11.83 -23.42 5.82
C ASP A 503 10.67 -24.44 5.78
N ARG A 504 10.36 -25.10 6.90
CA ARG A 504 9.21 -26.00 7.00
C ARG A 504 7.86 -25.28 6.88
N VAL A 505 7.73 -24.09 7.49
CA VAL A 505 6.49 -23.29 7.39
C VAL A 505 6.22 -22.88 5.94
N PHE A 506 7.27 -22.48 5.22
CA PHE A 506 7.17 -22.03 3.83
C PHE A 506 7.43 -23.12 2.77
N ALA A 507 7.45 -24.39 3.18
CA ALA A 507 7.52 -25.51 2.25
C ALA A 507 6.21 -25.65 1.44
N ASP A 508 5.08 -25.23 2.01
CA ASP A 508 3.80 -25.16 1.33
C ASP A 508 3.78 -24.01 0.31
N ALA A 509 3.48 -24.31 -0.95
CA ALA A 509 3.42 -23.33 -2.03
C ALA A 509 2.31 -22.28 -1.82
N SER A 510 1.22 -22.60 -1.12
CA SER A 510 0.16 -21.66 -0.80
C SER A 510 0.65 -20.55 0.15
N VAL A 511 1.42 -20.92 1.17
CA VAL A 511 2.02 -20.00 2.15
C VAL A 511 3.20 -19.24 1.53
N ARG A 512 4.05 -19.92 0.77
CA ARG A 512 5.24 -19.33 0.12
C ARG A 512 4.89 -18.21 -0.86
N ARG A 513 3.78 -18.32 -1.59
CA ARG A 513 3.29 -17.25 -2.49
C ARG A 513 3.04 -15.93 -1.77
N GLY A 514 2.82 -15.95 -0.46
CA GLY A 514 2.64 -14.73 0.34
C GLY A 514 3.93 -13.94 0.61
N ILE A 515 5.11 -14.53 0.42
CA ILE A 515 6.40 -13.89 0.75
C ILE A 515 7.40 -13.86 -0.41
N SER A 516 7.18 -14.61 -1.48
CA SER A 516 8.12 -14.68 -2.60
C SER A 516 7.41 -15.01 -3.90
N HIS A 517 7.81 -14.35 -4.98
CA HIS A 517 7.43 -14.69 -6.34
C HIS A 517 8.45 -15.60 -7.03
N ASP A 518 9.61 -15.85 -6.40
CA ASP A 518 10.60 -16.83 -6.87
C ASP A 518 10.02 -18.26 -6.80
N PRO A 519 9.99 -19.02 -7.92
CA PRO A 519 9.51 -20.40 -7.93
C PRO A 519 10.42 -21.36 -7.15
N ASP A 520 11.68 -20.99 -6.89
CA ASP A 520 12.64 -21.85 -6.19
C ASP A 520 12.26 -22.05 -4.71
N PRO A 521 12.44 -23.27 -4.16
CA PRO A 521 12.20 -23.54 -2.75
C PRO A 521 13.16 -22.75 -1.87
N LEU A 522 12.62 -22.17 -0.79
CA LEU A 522 13.41 -21.45 0.20
C LEU A 522 14.39 -22.42 0.86
N ARG A 523 15.68 -22.11 0.73
CA ARG A 523 16.75 -22.80 1.47
C ARG A 523 17.57 -21.76 2.20
N HIS A 524 17.47 -21.76 3.52
CA HIS A 524 18.35 -21.01 4.37
C HIS A 524 19.53 -21.89 4.83
N GLN A 525 20.73 -21.31 4.93
CA GLN A 525 21.93 -22.02 5.38
C GLN A 525 22.49 -21.31 6.62
N ALA A 526 22.78 -22.03 7.70
CA ALA A 526 23.38 -21.45 8.90
C ALA A 526 24.90 -21.61 8.89
N ILE A 527 25.66 -20.55 9.15
CA ILE A 527 27.10 -20.67 9.40
C ILE A 527 27.38 -21.34 10.76
N ARG A 528 26.43 -21.23 11.69
CA ARG A 528 26.49 -21.75 13.05
C ARG A 528 26.01 -23.21 13.10
N THR A 529 26.71 -24.10 12.38
CA THR A 529 26.29 -25.49 12.15
C THR A 529 26.27 -26.38 13.41
N ASP A 530 26.95 -25.98 14.48
CA ASP A 530 27.08 -26.75 15.72
C ASP A 530 26.47 -26.06 16.93
N ALA A 531 25.83 -24.90 16.73
CA ALA A 531 25.15 -24.19 17.80
C ALA A 531 23.71 -24.73 17.93
N PRO A 532 23.27 -25.13 19.12
CA PRO A 532 21.92 -25.62 19.31
C PRO A 532 20.90 -24.49 19.13
N GLY A 533 19.79 -24.77 18.45
CA GLY A 533 18.59 -23.95 18.45
C GLY A 533 17.41 -24.69 19.08
N TYR A 534 16.39 -23.92 19.45
CA TYR A 534 15.13 -24.42 20.00
C TYR A 534 14.00 -23.61 19.39
N VAL A 535 12.96 -24.31 18.94
CA VAL A 535 11.75 -23.71 18.37
C VAL A 535 10.55 -24.35 19.05
N GLU A 536 9.72 -23.52 19.66
CA GLU A 536 8.47 -23.92 20.29
C GLU A 536 7.32 -23.18 19.61
N VAL A 537 6.23 -23.90 19.35
CA VAL A 537 5.02 -23.32 18.76
C VAL A 537 3.97 -23.26 19.85
N TRP A 538 3.54 -22.04 20.16
CA TRP A 538 2.53 -21.81 21.19
C TRP A 538 1.15 -21.72 20.56
N PRO A 539 0.08 -22.13 21.27
CA PRO A 539 -1.28 -21.98 20.79
C PRO A 539 -1.63 -20.49 20.63
N SER A 540 -2.28 -20.14 19.51
CA SER A 540 -2.78 -18.79 19.27
C SER A 540 -3.95 -18.49 20.21
N VAL A 541 -3.94 -17.33 20.85
CA VAL A 541 -5.08 -16.79 21.58
C VAL A 541 -5.77 -15.76 20.67
N GLY A 542 -7.04 -15.97 20.34
CA GLY A 542 -7.82 -15.03 19.54
C GLY A 542 -8.26 -13.82 20.38
N ALA A 543 -8.52 -12.68 19.73
CA ALA A 543 -9.13 -11.54 20.42
C ALA A 543 -10.58 -11.86 20.79
N ASP A 544 -10.98 -11.60 22.02
CA ASP A 544 -12.39 -11.64 22.42
C ASP A 544 -13.15 -10.55 21.66
N VAL A 545 -14.24 -10.94 20.98
CA VAL A 545 -15.17 -9.97 20.37
C VAL A 545 -15.91 -9.31 21.53
N VAL A 546 -15.59 -8.04 21.80
CA VAL A 546 -16.33 -7.22 22.75
C VAL A 546 -17.40 -6.48 21.95
N ASP A 547 -18.67 -6.82 22.15
CA ASP A 547 -19.80 -6.05 21.61
C ASP A 547 -19.83 -4.68 22.30
N GLU A 548 -19.74 -3.60 21.53
CA GLU A 548 -19.96 -2.24 22.06
C GLU A 548 -21.46 -2.05 22.34
N PRO A 549 -21.86 -1.59 23.54
CA PRO A 549 -23.26 -1.37 23.85
C PRO A 549 -23.83 -0.13 23.13
N ASP A 550 -25.00 -0.27 22.52
CA ASP A 550 -25.77 0.79 21.84
C ASP A 550 -26.28 1.92 22.77
N ASP A 551 -26.09 1.82 24.09
CA ASP A 551 -26.69 2.71 25.09
C ASP A 551 -25.76 3.86 25.51
N TRP A 552 -26.05 5.05 24.97
CA TRP A 552 -25.36 6.33 25.23
C TRP A 552 -25.38 6.81 26.69
N THR A 553 -26.12 6.14 27.58
CA THR A 553 -26.14 6.46 29.03
C THR A 553 -25.10 5.70 29.85
N GLN A 554 -24.40 4.73 29.25
CA GLN A 554 -23.32 4.02 29.92
C GLN A 554 -22.04 4.88 29.98
N ALA A 555 -21.35 4.84 31.12
CA ALA A 555 -20.12 5.59 31.32
C ALA A 555 -19.02 5.10 30.36
N ILE A 556 -18.23 6.03 29.82
CA ILE A 556 -17.17 5.81 28.81
C ILE A 556 -15.99 4.94 29.35
N ASP A 557 -16.05 4.48 30.59
CA ASP A 557 -15.04 3.60 31.23
C ASP A 557 -15.19 2.12 30.80
N HIS A 558 -15.51 1.84 29.55
CA HIS A 558 -15.37 0.49 29.01
C HIS A 558 -13.89 0.26 28.69
N ALA A 559 -13.26 -0.66 29.43
CA ALA A 559 -11.90 -1.08 29.16
C ALA A 559 -11.82 -1.50 27.67
N HIS A 560 -10.97 -0.82 26.91
CA HIS A 560 -10.64 -1.20 25.53
C HIS A 560 -10.39 -2.71 25.47
N ALA A 561 -10.80 -3.35 24.37
CA ALA A 561 -10.52 -4.75 24.09
C ALA A 561 -9.09 -5.10 24.57
N PRO A 562 -8.92 -6.15 25.40
CA PRO A 562 -7.62 -6.45 25.97
C PRO A 562 -6.59 -6.50 24.84
N ALA A 563 -5.42 -5.92 25.08
CA ALA A 563 -4.33 -5.89 24.09
C ALA A 563 -4.17 -7.29 23.48
N VAL A 564 -4.08 -7.36 22.15
CA VAL A 564 -3.93 -8.62 21.40
C VAL A 564 -2.85 -9.48 22.07
N ARG A 565 -3.28 -10.48 22.85
CA ARG A 565 -2.38 -11.44 23.49
C ARG A 565 -2.07 -12.49 22.44
N VAL A 566 -0.88 -12.43 21.88
CA VAL A 566 -0.49 -13.32 20.78
C VAL A 566 -0.21 -14.75 21.27
N ALA A 567 0.09 -14.93 22.56
CA ALA A 567 0.17 -16.22 23.25
C ALA A 567 0.16 -16.03 24.79
N GLU A 568 -0.17 -17.08 25.55
CA GLU A 568 -0.01 -17.14 27.02
C GLU A 568 1.15 -18.07 27.41
N ASN A 569 2.00 -17.59 28.33
CA ASN A 569 3.16 -18.31 28.90
C ASN A 569 2.74 -19.41 29.88
#